data_AF-A0A7X9S093-F1
#
_entry.id   AF-A0A7X9S093-F1
#
_cell.length_a   1.000
_cell.length_b   1.000
_cell.length_c   1.000
_cell.angle_alpha   90.00
_cell.angle_beta   90.00
_cell.angle_gamma   90.00
#
_symmetry.space_group_name_H-M   'P 1'
#
loop_
_entity.id
_entity.type
_entity.pdbx_description
1 polymer ?
#
loop_
_entity_poly.entity_id
_entity_poly.type
_entity_poly.pdbx_seq_one_letter_code
_entity_poly.pdbx_strand_id
1 'polypeptide(L)'
;MKSEAHYSNGKPTTNLKEYYKSGKPKTKYPTIQVKENDDTALYDKVVLEITLSEKRKNVKFYIAEDPDVTVKTIDLEKYNLRPILMRNRRGIVNIHVPKGHGIMKRVPIIAEYNTIGGRKKIATRVYNLAVTHI
;
A
#
# COMPACT_ATOMS: atom_id res chain seq x y z
N MET A 1 -1.04 5.44 26.30
CA MET A 1 -0.59 4.30 25.47
C MET A 1 0.92 4.45 25.28
N LYS A 2 1.71 3.42 25.60
CA LYS A 2 3.16 3.42 25.36
C LYS A 2 3.45 2.80 23.99
N SER A 3 4.47 3.26 23.30
CA SER A 3 4.88 2.73 22.00
C SER A 3 6.36 2.97 21.78
N GLU A 4 7.03 2.05 21.10
CA GLU A 4 8.45 2.13 20.74
C GLU A 4 8.54 2.31 19.24
N ALA A 5 8.99 3.49 18.82
CA ALA A 5 9.16 3.85 17.42
C ALA A 5 10.65 3.91 17.11
N HIS A 6 11.10 3.05 16.20
CA HIS A 6 12.39 3.24 15.56
C HIS A 6 12.23 4.25 14.42
N TYR A 7 13.00 5.33 14.45
CA TYR A 7 13.07 6.32 13.38
C TYR A 7 14.37 6.11 12.60
N SER A 8 14.33 6.32 11.29
CA SER A 8 15.52 6.41 10.44
C SER A 8 15.43 7.73 9.69
N ASN A 9 16.44 8.59 9.81
CA ASN A 9 16.47 9.94 9.25
C ASN A 9 15.20 10.78 9.58
N GLY A 10 14.71 10.70 10.82
CA GLY A 10 13.51 11.42 11.27
C GLY A 10 12.18 10.88 10.71
N LYS A 11 12.21 9.82 9.88
CA LYS A 11 11.02 9.20 9.29
C LYS A 11 10.62 7.92 10.04
N PRO A 12 9.31 7.61 10.13
CA PRO A 12 8.83 6.38 10.75
C PRO A 12 9.32 5.16 9.97
N THR A 13 9.66 4.09 10.67
CA THR A 13 10.05 2.81 10.08
C THR A 13 8.97 1.74 10.26
N THR A 14 9.10 0.63 9.55
CA THR A 14 8.19 -0.54 9.63
C THR A 14 8.12 -1.17 11.03
N ASN A 15 9.16 -1.00 11.85
CA ASN A 15 9.35 -1.68 13.15
C ASN A 15 8.65 -1.02 14.34
N LEU A 16 7.65 -0.17 14.11
CA LEU A 16 6.83 0.39 15.20
C LEU A 16 6.09 -0.73 15.97
N LYS A 17 6.40 -0.86 17.28
CA LYS A 17 5.66 -1.69 18.22
C LYS A 17 4.67 -0.85 19.02
N GLU A 18 3.40 -1.20 18.95
CA GLU A 18 2.33 -0.60 19.76
C GLU A 18 1.87 -1.54 20.86
N TYR A 19 1.36 -0.97 21.95
CA TYR A 19 0.79 -1.71 23.08
C TYR A 19 -0.65 -1.26 23.32
N TYR A 20 -1.52 -2.21 23.68
CA TYR A 20 -2.87 -1.92 24.15
C TYR A 20 -2.84 -1.19 25.50
N LYS A 21 -3.97 -0.60 25.92
CA LYS A 21 -4.08 0.04 27.24
C LYS A 21 -3.77 -0.93 28.40
N SER A 22 -4.00 -2.23 28.19
CA SER A 22 -3.66 -3.32 29.12
C SER A 22 -2.15 -3.66 29.18
N GLY A 23 -1.30 -2.99 28.40
CA GLY A 23 0.13 -3.28 28.31
C GLY A 23 0.48 -4.45 27.40
N LYS A 24 -0.50 -5.19 26.86
CA LYS A 24 -0.25 -6.28 25.89
C LYS A 24 0.24 -5.72 24.55
N PRO A 25 1.24 -6.35 23.90
CA PRO A 25 1.69 -5.92 22.58
C PRO A 25 0.57 -6.11 21.55
N LYS A 26 0.42 -5.13 20.66
CA LYS A 26 -0.47 -5.21 19.52
C LYS A 26 0.22 -6.01 18.42
N THR A 27 -0.37 -7.14 18.07
CA THR A 27 0.14 -8.06 17.03
C THR A 27 -0.63 -7.97 15.72
N LYS A 28 -1.89 -7.51 15.78
CA LYS A 28 -2.74 -7.32 14.59
C LYS A 28 -2.67 -5.86 14.14
N TYR A 29 -2.24 -5.67 12.91
CA TYR A 29 -2.18 -4.36 12.26
C TYR A 29 -3.00 -4.39 10.96
N PRO A 30 -3.50 -3.22 10.50
CA PRO A 30 -4.14 -3.12 9.20
C PRO A 30 -3.22 -3.64 8.10
N THR A 31 -3.79 -4.47 7.23
CA THR A 31 -3.13 -5.04 6.05
C THR A 31 -3.68 -4.37 4.80
N ILE A 32 -2.87 -4.30 3.74
CA ILE A 32 -3.31 -3.77 2.46
C ILE A 32 -4.26 -4.78 1.81
N GLN A 33 -5.40 -4.31 1.34
CA GLN A 33 -6.37 -5.06 0.56
C GLN A 33 -6.42 -4.47 -0.86
N VAL A 34 -6.49 -5.35 -1.85
CA VAL A 34 -6.57 -4.98 -3.26
C VAL A 34 -7.83 -5.63 -3.82
N LYS A 35 -8.69 -4.82 -4.42
CA LYS A 35 -9.80 -5.28 -5.24
C LYS A 35 -9.49 -4.94 -6.68
N GLU A 36 -9.49 -5.94 -7.54
CA GLU A 36 -9.32 -5.78 -8.98
C GLU A 36 -10.69 -5.56 -9.62
N ASN A 37 -10.76 -4.62 -10.56
CA ASN A 37 -11.89 -4.46 -11.46
C ASN A 37 -11.35 -4.53 -12.90
N ASP A 38 -11.76 -5.57 -13.63
CA ASP A 38 -11.39 -5.75 -15.01
C ASP A 38 -12.36 -4.95 -15.90
N ASP A 39 -11.85 -3.85 -16.44
CA ASP A 39 -12.56 -2.94 -17.33
C ASP A 39 -11.98 -3.02 -18.76
N THR A 40 -11.27 -4.10 -19.10
CA THR A 40 -10.51 -4.22 -20.35
C THR A 40 -11.40 -4.12 -21.59
N ALA A 41 -12.52 -4.84 -21.60
CA ALA A 41 -13.45 -4.87 -22.72
C ALA A 41 -14.05 -3.49 -23.12
N LEU A 42 -14.17 -2.56 -22.16
CA LEU A 42 -14.77 -1.24 -22.40
C LEU A 42 -13.75 -0.11 -22.45
N TYR A 43 -12.64 -0.24 -21.73
CA TYR A 43 -11.72 0.87 -21.47
C TYR A 43 -10.23 0.49 -21.56
N ASP A 44 -9.90 -0.71 -22.09
CA ASP A 44 -8.53 -1.21 -22.24
C ASP A 44 -7.71 -1.08 -20.94
N LYS A 45 -8.32 -1.33 -19.78
CA LYS A 45 -7.63 -1.16 -18.50
C LYS A 45 -8.14 -2.09 -17.41
N VAL A 46 -7.28 -2.31 -16.43
CA VAL A 46 -7.61 -2.90 -15.14
C VAL A 46 -7.49 -1.80 -14.09
N VAL A 47 -8.46 -1.74 -13.18
CA VAL A 47 -8.44 -0.81 -12.06
C VAL A 47 -8.19 -1.57 -10.77
N LEU A 48 -7.11 -1.22 -10.06
CA LEU A 48 -6.86 -1.72 -8.71
C LEU A 48 -7.36 -0.71 -7.69
N GLU A 49 -8.36 -1.11 -6.90
CA GLU A 49 -8.81 -0.40 -5.72
C GLU A 49 -8.05 -0.89 -4.49
N ILE A 50 -7.31 0.02 -3.86
CA ILE A 50 -6.41 -0.28 -2.75
C ILE A 50 -6.99 0.32 -1.47
N THR A 51 -7.11 -0.51 -0.44
CA THR A 51 -7.63 -0.14 0.87
C THR A 51 -6.82 -0.77 2.00
N LEU A 52 -7.13 -0.40 3.24
CA LEU A 52 -6.64 -1.10 4.44
C LEU A 52 -7.77 -1.95 5.03
N SER A 53 -7.43 -3.12 5.56
CA SER A 53 -8.39 -4.02 6.22
C SER A 53 -9.08 -3.41 7.44
N GLU A 54 -8.48 -2.38 8.02
CA GLU A 54 -9.11 -1.55 9.03
C GLU A 54 -9.03 -0.07 8.64
N LYS A 55 -10.11 0.67 8.88
CA LYS A 55 -10.16 2.11 8.63
C LYS A 55 -9.10 2.84 9.47
N ARG A 56 -8.33 3.70 8.82
CA ARG A 56 -7.34 4.60 9.43
C ARG A 56 -7.46 6.01 8.87
N LYS A 57 -6.96 6.99 9.62
CA LYS A 57 -6.88 8.39 9.18
C LYS A 57 -5.57 8.62 8.40
N ASN A 58 -5.59 9.58 7.50
CA ASN A 58 -4.42 10.06 6.74
C ASN A 58 -3.67 8.93 6.01
N VAL A 59 -4.42 7.99 5.42
CA VAL A 59 -3.85 6.90 4.64
C VAL A 59 -3.35 7.44 3.31
N LYS A 60 -2.11 7.11 2.96
CA LYS A 60 -1.51 7.35 1.65
C LYS A 60 -0.99 6.03 1.09
N PHE A 61 -1.19 5.80 -0.20
CA PHE A 61 -0.66 4.63 -0.87
C PHE A 61 0.38 5.02 -1.91
N TYR A 62 1.34 4.13 -2.13
CA TYR A 62 2.42 4.29 -3.09
C TYR A 62 2.66 2.96 -3.80
N ILE A 63 3.20 3.03 -5.02
CA ILE A 63 3.75 1.89 -5.74
C ILE A 63 5.26 2.07 -5.84
N ALA A 64 6.02 1.01 -5.57
CA ALA A 64 7.44 0.97 -5.93
C ALA A 64 7.60 0.44 -7.37
N GLU A 65 8.54 0.99 -8.11
CA GLU A 65 8.85 0.51 -9.46
C GLU A 65 9.53 -0.87 -9.45
N ASP A 66 10.42 -1.11 -8.49
CA ASP A 66 11.11 -2.39 -8.29
C ASP A 66 10.24 -3.36 -7.46
N PRO A 67 9.88 -4.55 -7.99
CA PRO A 67 9.07 -5.54 -7.29
C PRO A 67 9.70 -6.17 -6.06
N ASP A 68 11.02 -6.11 -5.93
CA ASP A 68 11.80 -6.79 -4.89
C ASP A 68 12.40 -5.81 -3.86
N VAL A 69 12.14 -4.50 -4.03
CA VAL A 69 12.61 -3.49 -3.08
C VAL A 69 11.92 -3.61 -1.72
N THR A 70 12.73 -3.65 -0.66
CA THR A 70 12.24 -3.61 0.72
C THR A 70 12.17 -2.16 1.22
N VAL A 71 10.96 -1.59 1.18
CA VAL A 71 10.70 -0.22 1.66
C VAL A 71 10.64 -0.17 3.18
N LYS A 72 11.66 0.43 3.80
CA LYS A 72 11.72 0.59 5.27
C LYS A 72 11.13 1.91 5.76
N THR A 73 11.06 2.91 4.90
CA THR A 73 10.48 4.24 5.18
C THR A 73 9.92 4.87 3.92
N ILE A 74 9.08 5.91 4.03
CA ILE A 74 8.57 6.64 2.88
C ILE A 74 9.62 7.63 2.39
N ASP A 75 10.37 7.20 1.39
CA ASP A 75 11.36 8.00 0.69
C ASP A 75 11.16 7.83 -0.80
N LEU A 76 10.62 8.87 -1.46
CA LEU A 76 10.14 8.77 -2.82
C LEU A 76 11.30 8.56 -3.81
N GLU A 77 12.43 9.23 -3.58
CA GLU A 77 13.60 9.16 -4.45
C GLU A 77 14.39 7.87 -4.20
N LYS A 78 14.66 7.54 -2.93
CA LYS A 78 15.47 6.36 -2.60
C LYS A 78 14.86 5.04 -3.08
N TYR A 79 13.53 4.95 -3.07
CA TYR A 79 12.80 3.73 -3.40
C TYR A 79 11.96 3.84 -4.67
N ASN A 80 12.11 4.92 -5.45
CA ASN A 80 11.30 5.22 -6.64
C ASN A 80 9.80 5.00 -6.39
N LEU A 81 9.29 5.62 -5.32
CA LEU A 81 7.89 5.47 -4.92
C LEU A 81 7.03 6.46 -5.68
N ARG A 82 6.05 5.94 -6.41
CA ARG A 82 5.04 6.75 -7.06
C ARG A 82 3.78 6.83 -6.20
N PRO A 83 3.30 8.03 -5.83
CA PRO A 83 2.07 8.17 -5.07
C PRO A 83 0.87 7.69 -5.89
N ILE A 84 -0.07 7.02 -5.22
CA ILE A 84 -1.32 6.56 -5.81
C ILE A 84 -2.41 7.61 -5.61
N LEU A 85 -3.21 7.86 -6.64
CA LEU A 85 -4.34 8.77 -6.58
C LEU A 85 -5.37 8.27 -5.57
N MET A 86 -5.77 9.12 -4.63
CA MET A 86 -6.80 8.81 -3.64
C MET A 86 -8.18 9.27 -4.12
N ARG A 87 -9.17 8.37 -4.13
CA ARG A 87 -10.59 8.71 -4.34
C ARG A 87 -11.45 8.01 -3.29
N ASN A 88 -12.34 8.75 -2.63
CA ASN A 88 -13.27 8.21 -1.63
C ASN A 88 -12.59 7.32 -0.56
N ARG A 89 -11.40 7.72 -0.09
CA ARG A 89 -10.56 6.98 0.88
C ARG A 89 -9.98 5.65 0.36
N ARG A 90 -9.93 5.45 -0.94
CA ARG A 90 -9.29 4.30 -1.61
C ARG A 90 -8.19 4.80 -2.55
N GLY A 91 -7.10 4.06 -2.66
CA GLY A 91 -6.10 4.28 -3.70
C GLY A 91 -6.59 3.67 -5.01
N ILE A 92 -6.46 4.39 -6.12
CA ILE A 92 -6.88 3.95 -7.45
C ILE A 92 -5.66 3.87 -8.36
N VAL A 93 -5.42 2.69 -8.93
CA VAL A 93 -4.35 2.45 -9.90
C VAL A 93 -4.98 1.94 -11.17
N ASN A 94 -4.82 2.71 -12.25
CA ASN A 94 -5.23 2.27 -13.58
C ASN A 94 -4.02 1.65 -14.28
N ILE A 95 -4.22 0.47 -14.85
CA ILE A 95 -3.20 -0.27 -15.58
C ILE A 95 -3.77 -0.52 -16.96
N HIS A 96 -3.15 0.08 -17.98
CA HIS A 96 -3.58 -0.08 -19.36
C HIS A 96 -3.23 -1.48 -19.86
N VAL A 97 -4.20 -2.15 -20.49
CA VAL A 97 -4.06 -3.47 -21.11
C VAL A 97 -4.74 -3.39 -22.48
N PRO A 98 -3.97 -3.08 -23.54
CA PRO A 98 -4.50 -2.98 -24.89
C PRO A 98 -5.11 -4.31 -25.35
N LYS A 99 -6.10 -4.24 -26.25
CA LYS A 99 -6.64 -5.44 -26.90
C LYS A 99 -5.57 -6.31 -27.54
N GLY A 100 -5.73 -7.62 -27.45
CA GLY A 100 -4.78 -8.62 -27.95
C GLY A 100 -3.52 -8.77 -27.08
N HIS A 101 -3.43 -8.08 -25.93
CA HIS A 101 -2.30 -8.16 -25.02
C HIS A 101 -2.70 -8.79 -23.68
N GLY A 102 -1.72 -9.43 -23.04
CA GLY A 102 -1.79 -9.82 -21.64
C GLY A 102 -0.77 -9.06 -20.81
N ILE A 103 -1.08 -8.85 -19.53
CA ILE A 103 -0.15 -8.31 -18.56
C ILE A 103 0.05 -9.31 -17.42
N MET A 104 1.31 -9.55 -17.07
CA MET A 104 1.71 -10.26 -15.87
C MET A 104 2.70 -9.38 -15.10
N LYS A 105 2.28 -8.84 -13.96
CA LYS A 105 3.07 -7.86 -13.22
C LYS A 105 2.95 -8.03 -11.71
N ARG A 106 4.08 -7.96 -11.02
CA ARG A 106 4.14 -7.79 -9.56
C ARG A 106 4.02 -6.30 -9.25
N VAL A 107 3.03 -5.93 -8.45
CA VAL A 107 2.74 -4.54 -8.06
C VAL A 107 3.02 -4.39 -6.57
N PRO A 108 4.16 -3.82 -6.16
CA PRO A 108 4.47 -3.54 -4.76
C PRO A 108 3.67 -2.33 -4.32
N ILE A 109 2.81 -2.55 -3.34
CA ILE A 109 1.96 -1.53 -2.77
C ILE A 109 2.45 -1.24 -1.36
N ILE A 110 2.64 0.04 -1.07
CA ILE A 110 3.07 0.55 0.21
C ILE A 110 1.97 1.46 0.74
N ALA A 111 1.61 1.30 2.01
CA ALA A 111 0.65 2.14 2.70
C ALA A 111 1.31 2.85 3.88
N GLU A 112 1.24 4.19 3.91
CA GLU A 112 1.55 4.99 5.09
C GLU A 112 0.22 5.35 5.77
N TYR A 113 0.12 5.10 7.07
CA TYR A 113 -1.08 5.45 7.83
C TYR A 113 -0.77 5.80 9.28
N ASN A 114 -1.68 6.55 9.91
CA ASN A 114 -1.61 6.81 11.35
C ASN A 114 -2.23 5.65 12.12
N THR A 115 -1.50 5.15 13.12
CA THR A 115 -2.00 4.22 14.11
C THR A 115 -2.99 4.88 15.06
N ILE A 116 -3.63 4.08 15.91
CA ILE A 116 -4.56 4.59 16.93
C ILE A 116 -3.83 5.53 17.90
N GLY A 117 -2.55 5.27 18.18
CA GLY A 117 -1.69 6.12 19.01
C GLY A 117 -1.17 7.37 18.31
N GLY A 118 -1.62 7.68 17.09
CA GLY A 118 -1.23 8.87 16.33
C GLY A 118 0.14 8.79 15.65
N ARG A 119 0.85 7.66 15.79
CA ARG A 119 2.14 7.45 15.13
C ARG A 119 1.95 6.96 13.71
N LYS A 120 2.88 7.29 12.82
CA LYS A 120 2.88 6.77 11.46
C LYS A 120 3.45 5.36 11.42
N LYS A 121 2.84 4.49 10.62
CA LYS A 121 3.31 3.14 10.32
C LYS A 121 3.23 2.89 8.83
N ILE A 122 4.07 1.98 8.35
CA ILE A 122 4.11 1.53 6.98
C ILE A 122 3.69 0.07 6.92
N ALA A 123 2.84 -0.29 5.95
CA ALA A 123 2.56 -1.66 5.56
C ALA A 123 2.95 -1.84 4.08
N THR A 124 3.37 -3.05 3.73
CA THR A 124 3.78 -3.41 2.37
C THR A 124 3.05 -4.68 1.93
N ARG A 125 2.69 -4.76 0.65
CA ARG A 125 2.10 -5.95 0.03
C ARG A 125 2.47 -5.98 -1.44
N VAL A 126 2.92 -7.13 -1.94
CA VAL A 126 3.06 -7.36 -3.38
C VAL A 126 1.77 -7.99 -3.90
N TYR A 127 1.17 -7.39 -4.92
CA TYR A 127 0.01 -7.93 -5.63
C TYR A 127 0.44 -8.48 -6.99
N ASN A 128 0.09 -9.73 -7.29
CA ASN A 128 0.40 -10.36 -8.56
C ASN A 128 -0.79 -10.17 -9.50
N LEU A 129 -0.65 -9.28 -10.47
CA LEU A 129 -1.64 -9.02 -11.50
C LEU A 129 -1.38 -9.95 -12.69
N ALA A 130 -2.42 -10.63 -13.17
CA ALA A 130 -2.41 -11.42 -14.39
C ALA A 130 -3.76 -11.25 -15.11
N VAL A 131 -3.77 -10.51 -16.23
CA VAL A 131 -5.00 -10.23 -17.01
C VAL A 131 -4.68 -10.32 -18.50
N THR A 132 -5.62 -10.85 -19.29
CA THR A 132 -5.52 -10.94 -20.75
C THR A 132 -6.74 -10.26 -21.37
N HIS A 133 -6.52 -9.29 -22.26
CA HIS A 133 -7.58 -8.66 -23.02
C HIS A 133 -7.69 -9.31 -24.41
N ILE A 134 -8.75 -10.09 -24.60
CA ILE A 134 -9.05 -10.81 -25.85
C ILE A 134 -9.89 -9.94 -26.78
#